data_AF-A0A3N4V410-F1
#
_entry.id   AF-A0A3N4V410-F1
#
_cell.length_a   1.000
_cell.length_b   1.000
_cell.length_c   1.000
_cell.angle_alpha   90.00
_cell.angle_beta   90.00
_cell.angle_gamma   90.00
#
_symmetry.space_group_name_H-M   'P 1'
#
loop_
_entity.id
_entity.type
_entity.pdbx_description
1 polymer ?
#
loop_
_entity_poly.entity_id
_entity_poly.type
_entity_poly.pdbx_seq_one_letter_code
_entity_poly.pdbx_strand_id
1 'polypeptide(L)'
;MWPRYGEPPTPRWGLPDGQAALLLSDMTYWWASQNRNYRTVIPLGTLWSRPTVTGAMRKDRTALKSMEPDDVVFHYGGACVRAVSQVVSTWIPSDRPPGYPIGQPTDGVAEDGWLVRVEPFAVGLELHRDDVCGIVGWGSPGPLTRSGKPQEKYVSELRDADAVALLRRLDLRKPSRSVSGRPHEDWRAWSGAADAEAMTTIRREQRALRAHLLDGRDEAPCGMCSRELPSDLLVAGHIVPRSMLDEEQRADFQGHAMLVCLLGCDALFERGYIVVTPDARLARGVTRPQFTFGATWSGPIGQKVNAWSPGRADAFERHRLLHE
;
A
#
# COMPACT_ATOMS: atom_id res chain seq x y z
N MET A 1 36.28 -48.99 -4.52
CA MET A 1 35.66 -49.06 -5.86
C MET A 1 34.17 -48.81 -5.66
N TRP A 2 33.72 -47.55 -5.79
CA TRP A 2 32.34 -47.12 -5.54
C TRP A 2 31.55 -47.13 -6.86
N PRO A 3 30.26 -47.55 -6.90
CA PRO A 3 29.47 -47.51 -8.12
C PRO A 3 28.94 -46.10 -8.43
N ARG A 4 28.84 -45.81 -9.73
CA ARG A 4 28.39 -44.54 -10.33
C ARG A 4 26.95 -44.21 -9.92
N TYR A 5 26.73 -42.99 -9.43
CA TYR A 5 25.40 -42.41 -9.23
C TYR A 5 24.74 -42.15 -10.60
N GLY A 6 23.54 -42.70 -10.79
CA GLY A 6 22.67 -42.40 -11.94
C GLY A 6 22.07 -41.01 -11.83
N GLU A 7 21.84 -40.38 -12.98
CA GLU A 7 21.22 -39.06 -13.12
C GLU A 7 19.78 -39.04 -12.58
N PRO A 8 19.32 -37.93 -11.97
CA PRO A 8 17.93 -37.81 -11.53
C PRO A 8 16.98 -37.63 -12.73
N PRO A 9 15.73 -38.10 -12.63
CA PRO A 9 14.76 -38.00 -13.72
C PRO A 9 14.31 -36.55 -13.93
N THR A 10 14.16 -36.16 -15.20
CA THR A 10 13.57 -34.87 -15.60
C THR A 10 12.05 -34.88 -15.38
N PRO A 11 11.45 -33.84 -14.77
CA PRO A 11 10.00 -33.77 -14.66
C PRO A 11 9.40 -33.36 -16.01
N ARG A 12 8.64 -34.29 -16.60
CA ARG A 12 7.72 -34.05 -17.72
C ARG A 12 6.45 -33.40 -17.20
N TRP A 13 6.37 -32.07 -17.23
CA TRP A 13 5.09 -31.33 -17.17
C TRP A 13 5.12 -30.21 -18.20
N GLY A 14 4.56 -30.50 -19.37
CA GLY A 14 4.18 -29.46 -20.33
C GLY A 14 2.90 -28.80 -19.83
N LEU A 15 3.01 -27.58 -19.32
CA LEU A 15 1.87 -26.69 -19.13
C LEU A 15 1.53 -26.06 -20.49
N PRO A 16 0.25 -25.92 -20.86
CA PRO A 16 -0.13 -25.19 -22.07
C PRO A 16 0.29 -23.72 -21.94
N ASP A 17 0.94 -23.23 -22.99
CA ASP A 17 1.36 -21.83 -23.16
C ASP A 17 0.14 -20.91 -22.99
N GLY A 18 0.08 -20.20 -21.86
CA GLY A 18 -0.95 -19.19 -21.59
C GLY A 18 -1.40 -19.04 -20.14
N GLN A 19 -1.14 -20.00 -19.24
CA GLN A 19 -1.60 -19.93 -17.83
C GLN A 19 -0.50 -19.86 -16.77
N ALA A 20 0.78 -19.88 -17.17
CA ALA A 20 1.90 -19.66 -16.25
C ALA A 20 2.16 -18.18 -15.89
N ALA A 21 1.48 -17.23 -16.55
CA ALA A 21 1.73 -15.79 -16.39
C ALA A 21 0.96 -15.11 -15.23
N LEU A 22 0.11 -15.84 -14.50
CA LEU A 22 -0.75 -15.27 -13.45
C LEU A 22 -0.37 -15.71 -12.02
N LEU A 23 0.79 -16.34 -11.84
CA LEU A 23 1.28 -16.81 -10.53
C LEU A 23 2.69 -16.35 -10.15
N LEU A 24 3.26 -15.40 -10.90
CA LEU A 24 4.47 -14.67 -10.52
C LEU A 24 4.27 -13.22 -10.98
N SER A 25 3.71 -12.35 -10.14
CA SER A 25 4.09 -10.95 -10.28
C SER A 25 5.48 -10.84 -9.65
N ASP A 26 6.51 -10.92 -10.50
CA ASP A 26 7.82 -10.39 -10.15
C ASP A 26 7.58 -8.93 -9.75
N MET A 27 7.71 -8.66 -8.45
CA MET A 27 7.51 -7.33 -7.88
C MET A 27 8.42 -6.35 -8.59
N THR A 28 7.86 -5.27 -9.14
CA THR A 28 8.66 -4.25 -9.80
C THR A 28 8.98 -3.12 -8.82
N TYR A 29 10.20 -2.62 -8.92
CA TYR A 29 10.66 -1.50 -8.10
C TYR A 29 10.76 -0.25 -8.96
N TRP A 30 10.30 0.87 -8.42
CA TRP A 30 10.20 2.13 -9.13
C TRP A 30 10.93 3.23 -8.38
N TRP A 31 11.47 4.16 -9.15
CA TRP A 31 12.05 5.40 -8.66
C TRP A 31 11.25 6.57 -9.21
N ALA A 32 10.70 7.40 -8.33
CA ALA A 32 9.99 8.63 -8.67
C ALA A 32 10.84 9.85 -8.32
N SER A 33 11.27 10.60 -9.34
CA SER A 33 12.00 11.87 -9.18
C SER A 33 11.04 13.03 -8.97
N GLN A 34 10.91 13.49 -7.72
CA GLN A 34 9.84 14.36 -7.23
C GLN A 34 10.33 15.66 -6.60
N ASN A 35 11.41 16.25 -7.12
CA ASN A 35 11.97 17.52 -6.61
C ASN A 35 10.96 18.68 -6.53
N ARG A 36 9.87 18.63 -7.31
CA ARG A 36 8.87 19.71 -7.41
C ARG A 36 7.50 19.36 -6.80
N ASN A 37 7.22 18.08 -6.54
CA ASN A 37 5.88 17.62 -6.15
C ASN A 37 5.88 16.61 -4.99
N TYR A 38 7.03 16.29 -4.39
CA TYR A 38 7.11 15.36 -3.26
C TYR A 38 6.13 15.72 -2.12
N ARG A 39 6.11 16.99 -1.71
CA ARG A 39 5.23 17.51 -0.64
C ARG A 39 3.72 17.38 -0.96
N THR A 40 3.37 17.27 -2.23
CA THR A 40 2.00 17.07 -2.69
C THR A 40 1.66 15.58 -2.78
N VAL A 41 2.56 14.80 -3.38
CA VAL A 41 2.36 13.38 -3.71
C VAL A 41 2.19 12.53 -2.46
N ILE A 42 3.08 12.70 -1.47
CA ILE A 42 3.12 11.82 -0.30
C ILE A 42 1.85 11.91 0.55
N PRO A 43 1.33 13.10 0.92
CA PRO A 43 0.08 13.19 1.68
C PRO A 43 -1.14 12.71 0.88
N LEU A 44 -1.18 12.96 -0.43
CA LEU A 44 -2.29 12.53 -1.27
C LEU A 44 -2.29 11.03 -1.57
N GLY A 45 -1.14 10.35 -1.45
CA GLY A 45 -1.01 8.93 -1.80
C GLY A 45 -1.24 8.68 -3.28
N THR A 46 -0.71 9.56 -4.15
CA THR A 46 -0.91 9.49 -5.60
C THR A 46 0.37 9.72 -6.37
N LEU A 47 0.50 9.07 -7.51
CA LEU A 47 1.39 9.47 -8.60
C LEU A 47 0.53 9.85 -9.79
N TRP A 48 0.82 11.00 -10.41
CA TRP A 48 0.05 11.46 -11.55
C TRP A 48 0.95 12.04 -12.63
N SER A 49 0.63 11.73 -13.88
CA SER A 49 1.22 12.35 -15.06
C SER A 49 0.21 12.40 -16.20
N ARG A 50 0.54 13.15 -17.25
CA ARG A 50 -0.24 13.25 -18.48
C ARG A 50 0.66 13.17 -19.73
N PRO A 51 0.10 13.06 -20.95
CA PRO A 51 0.84 13.30 -22.18
C PRO A 51 1.50 14.69 -22.18
N THR A 52 2.53 14.87 -22.99
CA THR A 52 3.10 16.22 -23.17
C THR A 52 2.12 17.16 -23.88
N VAL A 53 2.39 18.47 -23.87
CA VAL A 53 1.55 19.48 -24.56
C VAL A 53 1.43 19.18 -26.06
N THR A 54 2.44 18.55 -26.67
CA THR A 54 2.43 18.12 -28.08
C THR A 54 1.73 16.77 -28.30
N GLY A 55 1.15 16.17 -27.26
CA GLY A 55 0.56 14.83 -27.28
C GLY A 55 1.57 13.68 -27.20
N ALA A 56 2.88 13.96 -27.17
CA ALA A 56 3.90 12.92 -27.12
C ALA A 56 3.86 12.13 -25.79
N MET A 57 3.98 10.82 -25.92
CA MET A 57 3.92 9.82 -24.84
C MET A 57 5.33 9.48 -24.36
N ARG A 58 5.86 10.28 -23.44
CA ARG A 58 7.19 10.05 -22.88
C ARG A 58 7.22 8.75 -22.04
N LYS A 59 8.21 7.89 -22.30
CA LYS A 59 8.36 6.58 -21.64
C LYS A 59 8.38 6.66 -20.10
N ASP A 60 9.08 7.65 -19.54
CA ASP A 60 9.18 7.87 -18.09
C ASP A 60 7.86 8.34 -17.44
N ARG A 61 6.90 8.80 -18.24
CA ARG A 61 5.55 9.19 -17.78
C ARG A 61 4.55 8.07 -17.96
N THR A 62 4.63 7.36 -19.09
CA THR A 62 3.78 6.20 -19.36
C THR A 62 4.13 4.99 -18.51
N ALA A 63 5.32 4.95 -17.91
CA ALA A 63 5.74 3.91 -16.96
C ALA A 63 4.76 3.74 -15.78
N LEU A 64 4.03 4.80 -15.39
CA LEU A 64 2.93 4.70 -14.43
C LEU A 64 1.89 3.64 -14.81
N LYS A 65 1.66 3.45 -16.11
CA LYS A 65 0.66 2.50 -16.59
C LYS A 65 1.08 1.04 -16.43
N SER A 66 2.35 0.81 -16.13
CA SER A 66 2.93 -0.51 -15.90
C SER A 66 3.07 -0.82 -14.40
N MET A 67 2.67 0.11 -13.52
CA MET A 67 2.67 -0.14 -12.08
C MET A 67 1.51 -1.04 -11.72
N GLU A 68 1.82 -2.11 -11.01
CA GLU A 68 0.85 -3.06 -10.49
C GLU A 68 0.76 -2.96 -8.97
N PRO A 69 -0.39 -3.34 -8.36
CA PRO A 69 -0.48 -3.47 -6.92
C PRO A 69 0.67 -4.31 -6.36
N ASP A 70 1.17 -3.93 -5.18
CA ASP A 70 2.31 -4.53 -4.49
C ASP A 70 3.72 -4.14 -5.01
N ASP A 71 3.82 -3.39 -6.10
CA ASP A 71 5.08 -2.75 -6.51
C ASP A 71 5.56 -1.74 -5.45
N VAL A 72 6.86 -1.46 -5.44
CA VAL A 72 7.49 -0.54 -4.47
C VAL A 72 8.01 0.70 -5.18
N VAL A 73 7.72 1.88 -4.63
CA VAL A 73 8.14 3.17 -5.18
C VAL A 73 9.04 3.91 -4.19
N PHE A 74 10.26 4.20 -4.60
CA PHE A 74 11.17 5.11 -3.90
C PHE A 74 10.94 6.54 -4.38
N HIS A 75 10.66 7.44 -3.45
CA HIS A 75 10.40 8.85 -3.73
C HIS A 75 11.66 9.67 -3.48
N TYR A 76 12.25 10.22 -4.55
CA TYR A 76 13.47 11.01 -4.47
C TYR A 76 13.16 12.50 -4.62
N GLY A 77 13.62 13.33 -3.69
CA GLY A 77 13.40 14.77 -3.74
C GLY A 77 14.40 15.53 -2.86
N GLY A 78 14.87 16.68 -3.35
CA GLY A 78 15.78 17.53 -2.56
C GLY A 78 17.08 16.80 -2.21
N ALA A 79 17.69 16.15 -3.21
CA ALA A 79 18.93 15.38 -3.13
C ALA A 79 18.90 14.11 -2.26
N CYS A 80 17.75 13.67 -1.74
CA CYS A 80 17.64 12.45 -0.94
C CYS A 80 16.52 11.54 -1.44
N VAL A 81 16.62 10.24 -1.14
CA VAL A 81 15.41 9.41 -1.02
C VAL A 81 14.67 9.86 0.24
N ARG A 82 13.40 10.22 0.10
CA ARG A 82 12.58 10.87 1.13
C ARG A 82 11.46 9.99 1.66
N ALA A 83 10.96 9.07 0.83
CA ALA A 83 9.91 8.13 1.24
C ALA A 83 10.00 6.85 0.40
N VAL A 84 9.36 5.79 0.89
CA VAL A 84 9.10 4.56 0.16
C VAL A 84 7.63 4.19 0.33
N SER A 85 6.98 3.90 -0.80
CA SER A 85 5.56 3.55 -0.86
C SER A 85 5.33 2.21 -1.53
N GLN A 86 4.17 1.64 -1.29
CA GLN A 86 3.63 0.49 -2.03
C GLN A 86 2.56 0.99 -3.01
N VAL A 87 2.51 0.43 -4.21
CA VAL A 87 1.40 0.66 -5.15
C VAL A 87 0.17 -0.09 -4.66
N VAL A 88 -0.96 0.61 -4.58
CA VAL A 88 -2.22 0.09 -4.02
C VAL A 88 -3.21 -0.28 -5.13
N SER A 89 -3.18 0.44 -6.25
CA SER A 89 -4.03 0.16 -7.41
C SER A 89 -3.28 0.43 -8.70
N THR A 90 -3.67 -0.25 -9.77
CA THR A 90 -3.27 0.13 -11.13
C THR A 90 -3.77 1.53 -11.47
N TRP A 91 -3.29 2.07 -12.58
CA TRP A 91 -3.60 3.41 -13.04
C TRP A 91 -5.07 3.57 -13.46
N ILE A 92 -5.62 4.77 -13.26
CA ILE A 92 -6.92 5.19 -13.79
C ILE A 92 -6.78 6.49 -14.59
N PRO A 93 -7.65 6.75 -15.58
CA PRO A 93 -7.81 8.08 -16.13
C PRO A 93 -8.18 9.07 -15.02
N SER A 94 -7.53 10.24 -15.00
CA SER A 94 -7.78 11.25 -13.97
C SER A 94 -7.32 12.62 -14.43
N ASP A 95 -8.12 13.64 -14.12
CA ASP A 95 -7.65 15.03 -14.10
C ASP A 95 -6.48 15.21 -13.12
N ARG A 96 -5.78 16.35 -13.25
CA ARG A 96 -4.70 16.74 -12.35
C ARG A 96 -5.22 16.84 -10.90
N PRO A 97 -4.66 16.09 -9.95
CA PRO A 97 -5.04 16.22 -8.55
C PRO A 97 -4.69 17.61 -7.99
N PRO A 98 -5.46 18.12 -7.02
CA PRO A 98 -5.16 19.38 -6.34
C PRO A 98 -3.72 19.43 -5.82
N GLY A 99 -3.05 20.57 -5.97
CA GLY A 99 -1.69 20.80 -5.45
C GLY A 99 -0.56 20.22 -6.30
N TYR A 100 -0.84 19.49 -7.38
CA TYR A 100 0.20 19.13 -8.35
C TYR A 100 0.70 20.38 -9.08
N PRO A 101 2.01 20.47 -9.41
CA PRO A 101 2.55 21.63 -10.11
C PRO A 101 1.76 21.91 -11.38
N ILE A 102 1.24 23.13 -11.47
CA ILE A 102 0.52 23.60 -12.66
C ILE A 102 1.57 23.75 -13.78
N GLY A 103 1.35 23.04 -14.89
CA GLY A 103 2.10 23.29 -16.12
C GLY A 103 1.73 24.64 -16.74
N GLN A 104 2.21 24.96 -17.94
CA GLN A 104 1.55 26.04 -18.69
C GLN A 104 0.05 25.69 -18.84
N PRO A 105 -0.87 26.60 -18.49
CA PRO A 105 -2.29 26.40 -18.72
C PRO A 105 -2.51 26.11 -20.20
N THR A 106 -3.16 25.00 -20.51
CA THR A 106 -3.86 24.85 -21.79
C THR A 106 -5.31 25.20 -21.47
N ASP A 107 -5.69 26.44 -21.76
CA ASP A 107 -7.02 26.96 -21.46
C ASP A 107 -8.10 26.00 -22.00
N GLY A 108 -9.00 25.56 -21.10
CA GLY A 108 -10.22 24.83 -21.44
C GLY A 108 -10.09 23.33 -21.77
N VAL A 109 -8.92 22.70 -21.62
CA VAL A 109 -8.75 21.26 -21.90
C VAL A 109 -8.71 20.46 -20.60
N ALA A 110 -9.57 19.44 -20.48
CA ALA A 110 -9.49 18.43 -19.42
C ALA A 110 -8.07 17.87 -19.34
N GLU A 111 -7.54 17.70 -18.13
CA GLU A 111 -6.16 17.26 -17.97
C GLU A 111 -6.10 15.73 -18.00
N ASP A 112 -6.41 15.16 -19.16
CA ASP A 112 -6.47 13.73 -19.45
C ASP A 112 -5.16 13.02 -19.09
N GLY A 113 -5.03 12.68 -17.81
CA GLY A 113 -3.86 12.10 -17.20
C GLY A 113 -4.11 10.70 -16.67
N TRP A 114 -3.10 10.16 -16.02
CA TRP A 114 -3.09 8.84 -15.41
C TRP A 114 -2.69 8.98 -13.96
N LEU A 115 -3.50 8.43 -13.07
CA LEU A 115 -3.29 8.43 -11.64
C LEU A 115 -3.06 7.01 -11.16
N VAL A 116 -1.96 6.78 -10.44
CA VAL A 116 -1.68 5.56 -9.69
C VAL A 116 -1.79 5.89 -8.21
N ARG A 117 -2.43 5.01 -7.43
CA ARG A 117 -2.48 5.18 -5.98
C ARG A 117 -1.31 4.47 -5.30
N VAL A 118 -0.69 5.17 -4.36
CA VAL A 118 0.44 4.67 -3.58
C VAL A 118 0.22 4.94 -2.10
N GLU A 119 0.69 4.05 -1.24
CA GLU A 119 0.63 4.20 0.21
C GLU A 119 2.04 4.19 0.80
N PRO A 120 2.47 5.29 1.45
CA PRO A 120 3.79 5.36 2.03
C PRO A 120 3.87 4.48 3.28
N PHE A 121 4.87 3.60 3.33
CA PHE A 121 5.21 2.82 4.52
C PHE A 121 6.49 3.32 5.21
N ALA A 122 7.24 4.20 4.55
CA ALA A 122 8.36 4.92 5.12
C ALA A 122 8.37 6.36 4.57
N VAL A 123 8.54 7.36 5.43
CA VAL A 123 8.59 8.79 5.06
C VAL A 123 9.61 9.51 5.92
N GLY A 124 10.04 10.70 5.51
CA GLY A 124 11.03 11.48 6.26
C GLY A 124 12.43 10.88 6.19
N LEU A 125 12.72 10.09 5.16
CA LEU A 125 14.04 9.50 4.94
C LEU A 125 15.05 10.57 4.48
N GLU A 126 16.32 10.37 4.82
CA GLU A 126 17.44 11.23 4.38
C GLU A 126 18.62 10.44 3.84
N LEU A 127 18.35 9.44 3.01
CA LEU A 127 19.43 8.81 2.27
C LEU A 127 19.88 9.75 1.16
N HIS A 128 20.97 10.47 1.42
CA HIS A 128 21.53 11.47 0.52
C HIS A 128 22.04 10.83 -0.77
N ARG A 129 22.01 11.59 -1.87
CA ARG A 129 22.46 11.18 -3.20
C ARG A 129 23.80 10.44 -3.18
N ASP A 130 24.75 10.92 -2.40
CA ASP A 130 26.10 10.37 -2.41
C ASP A 130 26.13 8.93 -1.84
N ASP A 131 25.30 8.62 -0.83
CA ASP A 131 25.07 7.24 -0.38
C ASP A 131 24.34 6.41 -1.44
N VAL A 132 23.34 6.98 -2.10
CA VAL A 132 22.56 6.30 -3.16
C VAL A 132 23.48 5.89 -4.32
N CYS A 133 24.47 6.70 -4.69
CA CYS A 133 25.37 6.43 -5.80
C CYS A 133 26.22 5.16 -5.60
N GLY A 134 26.46 4.75 -4.35
CA GLY A 134 27.14 3.48 -4.05
C GLY A 134 26.24 2.26 -4.17
N ILE A 135 24.92 2.46 -4.37
CA ILE A 135 23.89 1.41 -4.33
C ILE A 135 23.20 1.28 -5.67
N VAL A 136 22.73 2.39 -6.23
CA VAL A 136 21.95 2.43 -7.48
C VAL A 136 22.88 2.67 -8.65
N GLY A 137 22.87 1.76 -9.62
CA GLY A 137 23.68 1.95 -10.83
C GLY A 137 23.15 3.08 -11.73
N TRP A 138 24.05 3.55 -12.58
CA TRP A 138 23.77 4.63 -13.53
C TRP A 138 23.34 4.07 -14.90
N GLY A 139 22.69 4.92 -15.69
CA GLY A 139 22.22 4.60 -17.04
C GLY A 139 20.76 4.15 -17.07
N SER A 140 20.24 3.92 -18.28
CA SER A 140 18.87 3.41 -18.46
C SER A 140 18.82 1.89 -18.26
N PRO A 141 17.74 1.32 -17.70
CA PRO A 141 16.46 1.97 -17.37
C PRO A 141 16.48 2.81 -16.09
N GLY A 142 17.54 2.68 -15.28
CA GLY A 142 17.67 3.28 -13.96
C GLY A 142 17.64 4.81 -13.90
N PRO A 143 17.53 5.36 -12.68
CA PRO A 143 17.22 6.77 -12.47
C PRO A 143 18.43 7.70 -12.48
N LEU A 144 19.66 7.20 -12.35
CA LEU A 144 20.85 8.05 -12.15
C LEU A 144 21.69 8.20 -13.42
N THR A 145 22.29 9.37 -13.59
CA THR A 145 23.35 9.64 -14.56
C THR A 145 24.68 9.07 -14.05
N ARG A 146 25.71 9.04 -14.91
CA ARG A 146 27.07 8.65 -14.52
C ARG A 146 27.67 9.52 -13.40
N SER A 147 27.20 10.77 -13.27
CA SER A 147 27.61 11.68 -12.19
C SER A 147 26.78 11.53 -10.92
N GLY A 148 25.91 10.52 -10.85
CA GLY A 148 25.08 10.26 -9.67
C GLY A 148 23.87 11.17 -9.52
N LYS A 149 23.63 12.08 -10.47
CA LYS A 149 22.45 12.95 -10.47
C LYS A 149 21.24 12.20 -11.02
N PRO A 150 20.02 12.49 -10.57
CA PRO A 150 18.82 11.99 -11.24
C PRO A 150 18.81 12.39 -12.71
N GLN A 151 18.43 11.47 -13.59
CA GLN A 151 18.09 11.76 -14.98
C GLN A 151 16.82 12.63 -15.01
N GLU A 152 16.60 13.37 -16.10
CA GLU A 152 15.38 14.16 -16.32
C GLU A 152 14.16 13.27 -16.68
N LYS A 153 13.91 12.29 -15.82
CA LYS A 153 12.83 11.31 -15.90
C LYS A 153 11.95 11.43 -14.67
N TYR A 154 10.63 11.38 -14.86
CA TYR A 154 9.70 11.36 -13.74
C TYR A 154 9.73 10.02 -13.00
N VAL A 155 9.42 8.93 -13.70
CA VAL A 155 9.49 7.56 -13.16
C VAL A 155 10.54 6.76 -13.92
N SER A 156 11.28 5.91 -13.20
CA SER A 156 12.22 4.95 -13.77
C SER A 156 12.08 3.64 -13.04
N GLU A 157 12.20 2.53 -13.77
CA GLU A 157 12.29 1.21 -13.16
C GLU A 157 13.65 1.05 -12.48
N LEU A 158 13.65 0.42 -11.32
CA LEU A 158 14.85 0.04 -10.58
C LEU A 158 15.11 -1.45 -10.78
N ARG A 159 16.39 -1.79 -10.92
CA ARG A 159 16.81 -3.18 -10.90
C ARG A 159 16.59 -3.74 -9.50
N ASP A 160 16.10 -4.98 -9.41
CA ASP A 160 15.81 -5.64 -8.14
C ASP A 160 16.99 -5.60 -7.16
N ALA A 161 18.21 -5.85 -7.65
CA ALA A 161 19.40 -5.81 -6.82
C ALA A 161 19.64 -4.43 -6.17
N ASP A 162 19.41 -3.34 -6.92
CA ASP A 162 19.57 -1.98 -6.41
C ASP A 162 18.48 -1.66 -5.38
N ALA A 163 17.24 -2.05 -5.68
CA ALA A 163 16.10 -1.81 -4.80
C ALA A 163 16.20 -2.58 -3.48
N VAL A 164 16.61 -3.86 -3.53
CA VAL A 164 16.87 -4.68 -2.34
C VAL A 164 18.01 -4.07 -1.52
N ALA A 165 19.07 -3.57 -2.16
CA ALA A 165 20.16 -2.92 -1.47
C ALA A 165 19.75 -1.58 -0.83
N LEU A 166 18.88 -0.80 -1.48
CA LEU A 166 18.27 0.41 -0.90
C LEU A 166 17.41 0.09 0.32
N LEU A 167 16.52 -0.90 0.23
CA LEU A 167 15.69 -1.34 1.36
C LEU A 167 16.56 -1.75 2.55
N ARG A 168 17.61 -2.56 2.31
CA ARG A 168 18.58 -2.94 3.36
C ARG A 168 19.31 -1.73 3.94
N ARG A 169 19.76 -0.79 3.12
CA ARG A 169 20.48 0.43 3.58
C ARG A 169 19.60 1.32 4.45
N LEU A 170 18.29 1.33 4.19
CA LEU A 170 17.29 2.09 4.94
C LEU A 170 16.73 1.32 6.14
N ASP A 171 17.19 0.08 6.37
CA ASP A 171 16.61 -0.88 7.32
C ASP A 171 15.09 -1.06 7.17
N LEU A 172 14.62 -0.97 5.92
CA LEU A 172 13.23 -1.13 5.57
C LEU A 172 12.99 -2.56 5.11
N ARG A 173 11.94 -3.15 5.66
CA ARG A 173 11.31 -4.33 5.07
C ARG A 173 10.11 -3.82 4.28
N LYS A 174 9.87 -4.41 3.10
CA LYS A 174 8.58 -4.21 2.44
C LYS A 174 7.49 -4.52 3.47
N PRO A 175 6.43 -3.70 3.58
CA PRO A 175 5.24 -4.15 4.26
C PRO A 175 4.79 -5.43 3.55
N SER A 176 5.08 -6.60 4.15
CA SER A 176 4.26 -7.77 3.86
C SER A 176 2.86 -7.27 4.11
N ARG A 177 2.04 -7.17 3.05
CA ARG A 177 0.69 -6.59 3.05
C ARG A 177 0.20 -6.55 4.50
N SER A 178 0.19 -5.37 5.12
CA SER A 178 0.20 -5.28 6.57
C SER A 178 -1.02 -5.99 7.11
N VAL A 179 -0.79 -6.94 8.01
CA VAL A 179 -1.81 -7.59 8.84
C VAL A 179 -2.18 -6.67 10.03
N SER A 180 -1.78 -5.39 9.97
CA SER A 180 -1.79 -4.47 11.09
C SER A 180 -1.41 -3.05 10.67
N GLY A 181 -2.33 -2.10 10.78
CA GLY A 181 -2.06 -0.66 10.70
C GLY A 181 -1.24 -0.09 11.89
N ARG A 182 -0.10 -0.71 12.23
CA ARG A 182 0.86 -0.16 13.21
C ARG A 182 2.27 -0.04 12.61
N PRO A 183 2.82 1.17 12.52
CA PRO A 183 4.25 1.38 12.58
C PRO A 183 4.73 1.35 14.04
N HIS A 184 5.89 0.72 14.25
CA HIS A 184 6.70 0.68 15.46
C HIS A 184 6.86 2.08 16.11
N GLU A 185 6.81 2.16 17.45
CA GLU A 185 6.71 3.41 18.23
C GLU A 185 7.96 4.34 18.21
N ASP A 186 8.98 4.05 17.39
CA ASP A 186 10.31 4.69 17.49
C ASP A 186 10.62 5.77 16.44
N TRP A 187 9.64 6.52 15.93
CA TRP A 187 9.91 7.70 15.07
C TRP A 187 9.91 9.04 15.84
N ARG A 188 10.41 9.10 17.08
CA ARG A 188 10.34 10.34 17.86
C ARG A 188 11.39 11.41 17.54
N ALA A 189 12.22 11.24 16.52
CA ALA A 189 13.33 12.17 16.31
C ALA A 189 13.61 12.49 14.85
N TRP A 190 12.60 12.99 14.11
CA TRP A 190 12.88 13.94 13.03
C TRP A 190 11.62 14.51 12.36
N SER A 191 11.50 15.84 12.32
CA SER A 191 10.40 16.54 11.67
C SER A 191 10.86 17.82 10.98
N GLY A 192 10.52 17.93 9.69
CA GLY A 192 10.20 19.23 9.07
C GLY A 192 8.75 19.60 9.42
N ALA A 193 8.52 20.87 9.78
CA ALA A 193 7.30 21.32 10.46
C ALA A 193 5.97 21.06 9.72
N ALA A 194 5.95 21.03 8.38
CA ALA A 194 4.73 20.82 7.59
C ALA A 194 4.39 19.32 7.38
N ASP A 195 5.41 18.47 7.22
CA ASP A 195 5.24 17.02 7.05
C ASP A 195 4.87 16.34 8.38
N ALA A 196 5.31 16.94 9.50
CA ALA A 196 4.87 16.55 10.83
C ALA A 196 3.38 16.79 11.04
N GLU A 197 2.78 17.82 10.45
CA GLU A 197 1.40 18.21 10.72
C GLU A 197 0.39 17.23 10.10
N ALA A 198 0.55 16.84 8.83
CA ALA A 198 -0.32 15.87 8.16
C ALA A 198 -0.23 14.46 8.76
N MET A 199 0.99 13.99 9.08
CA MET A 199 1.20 12.72 9.78
C MET A 199 0.65 12.78 11.21
N THR A 200 0.78 13.93 11.87
CA THR A 200 0.18 14.16 13.18
C THR A 200 -1.33 14.09 13.09
N THR A 201 -1.97 14.61 12.03
CA THR A 201 -3.42 14.53 11.83
C THR A 201 -3.90 13.08 11.69
N ILE A 202 -3.33 12.30 10.76
CA ILE A 202 -3.73 10.89 10.57
C ILE A 202 -3.46 10.04 11.82
N ARG A 203 -2.30 10.24 12.47
CA ARG A 203 -1.95 9.53 13.72
C ARG A 203 -2.85 9.96 14.89
N ARG A 204 -3.20 11.24 14.99
CA ARG A 204 -4.13 11.75 16.01
C ARG A 204 -5.51 11.19 15.79
N GLU A 205 -5.97 11.11 14.55
CA GLU A 205 -7.27 10.57 14.19
C GLU A 205 -7.36 9.08 14.51
N GLN A 206 -6.37 8.28 14.10
CA GLN A 206 -6.32 6.84 14.45
C GLN A 206 -6.19 6.60 15.97
N ARG A 207 -5.41 7.44 16.66
CA ARG A 207 -5.31 7.38 18.12
C ARG A 207 -6.63 7.77 18.79
N ALA A 208 -7.31 8.81 18.30
CA ALA A 208 -8.59 9.27 18.80
C ALA A 208 -9.68 8.23 18.55
N LEU A 209 -9.69 7.63 17.36
CA LEU A 209 -10.61 6.56 16.98
C LEU A 209 -10.41 5.32 17.86
N ARG A 210 -9.16 4.87 18.02
CA ARG A 210 -8.85 3.74 18.90
C ARG A 210 -9.19 4.05 20.36
N ALA A 211 -8.87 5.24 20.84
CA ALA A 211 -9.20 5.66 22.20
C ALA A 211 -10.72 5.71 22.43
N HIS A 212 -11.48 6.23 21.46
CA HIS A 212 -12.94 6.29 21.50
C HIS A 212 -13.56 4.88 21.50
N LEU A 213 -13.08 3.97 20.64
CA LEU A 213 -13.60 2.61 20.56
C LEU A 213 -13.24 1.74 21.77
N LEU A 214 -12.06 1.96 22.37
CA LEU A 214 -11.67 1.30 23.61
C LEU A 214 -12.39 1.88 24.82
N ASP A 215 -12.75 3.16 24.80
CA ASP A 215 -13.47 3.86 25.88
C ASP A 215 -12.77 3.69 27.24
N GLY A 216 -11.45 3.83 27.25
CA GLY A 216 -10.62 3.66 28.45
C GLY A 216 -10.48 2.21 28.96
N ARG A 217 -10.99 1.21 28.23
CA ARG A 217 -10.83 -0.20 28.61
C ARG A 217 -9.45 -0.75 28.24
N ASP A 218 -8.86 -1.51 29.15
CA ASP A 218 -7.60 -2.24 28.93
C ASP A 218 -7.80 -3.55 28.17
N GLU A 219 -9.03 -4.07 28.13
CA GLU A 219 -9.46 -5.24 27.37
C GLU A 219 -10.77 -4.92 26.64
N ALA A 220 -10.93 -5.45 25.42
CA ALA A 220 -12.16 -5.30 24.66
C ALA A 220 -12.34 -6.45 23.66
N PRO A 221 -13.58 -6.69 23.18
CA PRO A 221 -13.83 -7.74 22.21
C PRO A 221 -13.42 -7.30 20.81
N CYS A 222 -12.76 -8.21 20.08
CA CYS A 222 -12.58 -8.06 18.64
C CYS A 222 -13.94 -8.03 17.93
N GLY A 223 -14.17 -7.01 17.12
CA GLY A 223 -15.40 -6.81 16.35
C GLY A 223 -15.76 -7.96 15.41
N MET A 224 -14.77 -8.74 14.98
CA MET A 224 -14.94 -9.85 14.03
C MET A 224 -15.09 -11.21 14.70
N CYS A 225 -14.12 -11.60 15.52
CA CYS A 225 -14.08 -12.92 16.14
C CYS A 225 -14.61 -12.97 17.57
N SER A 226 -15.02 -11.82 18.13
CA SER A 226 -15.60 -11.69 19.47
C SER A 226 -14.72 -12.17 20.63
N ARG A 227 -13.43 -12.45 20.38
CA ARG A 227 -12.46 -12.74 21.44
C ARG A 227 -12.20 -11.47 22.24
N GLU A 228 -12.33 -11.56 23.57
CA GLU A 228 -11.79 -10.57 24.50
C GLU A 228 -10.27 -10.59 24.44
N LEU A 229 -9.67 -9.42 24.23
CA LEU A 229 -8.24 -9.28 24.06
C LEU A 229 -7.75 -8.01 24.76
N PRO A 230 -6.50 -8.03 25.28
CA PRO A 230 -5.79 -6.83 25.68
C PRO A 230 -5.82 -5.76 24.59
N SER A 231 -5.95 -4.50 24.99
CA SER A 231 -6.12 -3.36 24.08
C SER A 231 -4.93 -3.24 23.12
N ASP A 232 -3.73 -3.64 23.54
CA ASP A 232 -2.52 -3.65 22.72
C ASP A 232 -2.56 -4.69 21.58
N LEU A 233 -3.47 -5.67 21.61
CA LEU A 233 -3.76 -6.60 20.53
C LEU A 233 -4.95 -6.18 19.65
N LEU A 234 -5.53 -5.01 19.93
CA LEU A 234 -6.64 -4.42 19.19
C LEU A 234 -6.20 -3.14 18.45
N VAL A 235 -6.76 -2.98 17.26
CA VAL A 235 -6.57 -1.83 16.38
C VAL A 235 -7.94 -1.33 15.93
N ALA A 236 -8.04 -0.02 15.67
CA ALA A 236 -9.20 0.54 15.02
C ALA A 236 -9.07 0.35 13.49
N GLY A 237 -9.92 -0.50 12.93
CA GLY A 237 -10.02 -0.71 11.49
C GLY A 237 -11.24 0.01 10.93
N HIS A 238 -11.12 0.63 9.75
CA HIS A 238 -12.28 1.08 9.01
C HIS A 238 -12.98 -0.13 8.36
N ILE A 239 -14.31 -0.14 8.39
CA ILE A 239 -15.12 -1.20 7.77
C ILE A 239 -14.99 -1.13 6.24
N VAL A 240 -14.96 0.08 5.69
CA VAL A 240 -14.71 0.35 4.27
C VAL A 240 -13.34 1.03 4.14
N PRO A 241 -12.54 0.73 3.12
CA PRO A 241 -11.25 1.39 2.91
C PRO A 241 -11.35 2.92 3.01
N ARG A 242 -10.48 3.53 3.82
CA ARG A 242 -10.46 4.98 4.14
C ARG A 242 -10.53 5.89 2.89
N SER A 243 -9.95 5.43 1.79
CA SER A 243 -9.93 6.16 0.52
C SER A 243 -11.30 6.28 -0.16
N MET A 244 -12.26 5.44 0.23
CA MET A 244 -13.63 5.47 -0.26
C MET A 244 -14.60 6.15 0.72
N LEU A 245 -14.05 6.80 1.74
CA LEU A 245 -14.78 7.60 2.71
C LEU A 245 -14.48 9.08 2.46
N ASP A 246 -15.50 9.92 2.49
CA ASP A 246 -15.36 11.37 2.60
C ASP A 246 -14.92 11.78 4.02
N GLU A 247 -14.70 13.07 4.25
CA GLU A 247 -14.18 13.54 5.55
C GLU A 247 -15.20 13.36 6.68
N GLU A 248 -16.50 13.46 6.40
CA GLU A 248 -17.56 13.25 7.39
C GLU A 248 -17.65 11.77 7.78
N GLN A 249 -17.58 10.87 6.80
CA GLN A 249 -17.56 9.42 7.00
C GLN A 249 -16.27 8.93 7.67
N ARG A 250 -15.13 9.60 7.46
CA ARG A 250 -13.88 9.32 8.19
C ARG A 250 -13.99 9.72 9.66
N ALA A 251 -14.68 10.84 9.93
CA ALA A 251 -14.96 11.30 11.28
C ALA A 251 -16.09 10.52 11.97
N ASP A 252 -16.93 9.79 11.22
CA ASP A 252 -17.98 8.93 11.77
C ASP A 252 -17.42 7.59 12.26
N PHE A 253 -16.98 7.62 13.52
CA PHE A 253 -16.44 6.46 14.23
C PHE A 253 -17.50 5.38 14.51
N GLN A 254 -18.78 5.75 14.53
CA GLN A 254 -19.86 4.82 14.87
C GLN A 254 -20.33 4.04 13.65
N GLY A 255 -20.38 4.64 12.46
CA GLY A 255 -20.80 3.98 11.22
C GLY A 255 -19.68 3.26 10.46
N HIS A 256 -18.42 3.73 10.58
CA HIS A 256 -17.36 3.31 9.65
C HIS A 256 -16.13 2.66 10.28
N ALA A 257 -16.08 2.52 11.60
CA ALA A 257 -14.93 1.95 12.29
C ALA A 257 -15.30 0.91 13.36
N MET A 258 -14.35 0.02 13.66
CA MET A 258 -14.51 -1.02 14.67
C MET A 258 -13.15 -1.45 15.26
N LEU A 259 -13.16 -2.06 16.45
CA LEU A 259 -11.99 -2.76 16.96
C LEU A 259 -11.84 -4.09 16.23
N VAL A 260 -10.66 -4.38 15.72
CA VAL A 260 -10.30 -5.68 15.15
C VAL A 260 -8.98 -6.15 15.71
N CYS A 261 -8.79 -7.47 15.80
CA CYS A 261 -7.61 -8.03 16.41
C CYS A 261 -6.46 -8.20 15.41
N LEU A 262 -5.26 -7.98 15.93
CA LEU A 262 -3.99 -8.20 15.24
C LEU A 262 -3.66 -9.70 15.07
N LEU A 263 -4.44 -10.58 15.68
CA LEU A 263 -4.28 -12.05 15.57
C LEU A 263 -4.89 -12.64 14.29
N GLY A 264 -5.18 -11.80 13.29
CA GLY A 264 -5.59 -12.20 11.95
C GLY A 264 -6.90 -11.60 11.45
N CYS A 265 -7.81 -11.14 12.31
CA CYS A 265 -9.08 -10.59 11.85
C CYS A 265 -8.91 -9.32 11.03
N ASP A 266 -8.00 -8.43 11.43
CA ASP A 266 -7.68 -7.20 10.70
C ASP A 266 -7.30 -7.51 9.23
N ALA A 267 -6.26 -8.33 9.06
CA ALA A 267 -5.74 -8.70 7.75
C ALA A 267 -6.70 -9.52 6.89
N LEU A 268 -7.41 -10.46 7.50
CA LEU A 268 -8.30 -11.35 6.76
C LEU A 268 -9.53 -10.58 6.28
N PHE A 269 -10.02 -9.64 7.08
CA PHE A 269 -11.14 -8.80 6.70
C PHE A 269 -10.74 -7.84 5.58
N GLU A 270 -9.67 -7.06 5.77
CA GLU A 270 -9.18 -6.09 4.77
C GLU A 270 -8.88 -6.71 3.39
N ARG A 271 -8.52 -7.99 3.36
CA ARG A 271 -8.22 -8.72 2.12
C ARG A 271 -9.41 -9.48 1.55
N GLY A 272 -10.56 -9.39 2.20
CA GLY A 272 -11.78 -10.09 1.82
C GLY A 272 -11.75 -11.60 2.06
N TYR A 273 -10.77 -12.16 2.78
CA TYR A 273 -10.79 -13.58 3.14
C TYR A 273 -11.96 -13.88 4.08
N ILE A 274 -12.26 -12.96 4.99
CA ILE A 274 -13.49 -12.99 5.79
C ILE A 274 -14.35 -11.78 5.44
N VAL A 275 -15.65 -12.00 5.34
CA VAL A 275 -16.65 -10.95 5.05
C VAL A 275 -17.80 -11.08 6.04
N VAL A 276 -18.64 -10.06 6.12
CA VAL A 276 -19.85 -10.09 6.93
C VAL A 276 -21.05 -10.24 6.00
N THR A 277 -21.89 -11.24 6.27
CA THR A 277 -23.11 -11.51 5.49
C THR A 277 -24.23 -10.53 5.86
N PRO A 278 -25.28 -10.44 5.02
CA PRO A 278 -26.46 -9.63 5.34
C PRO A 278 -27.16 -10.01 6.66
N ASP A 279 -27.02 -11.26 7.13
CA ASP A 279 -27.53 -11.71 8.43
C ASP A 279 -26.55 -11.51 9.60
N ALA A 280 -25.57 -10.61 9.42
CA ALA A 280 -24.60 -10.18 10.42
C ALA A 280 -23.65 -11.29 10.90
N ARG A 281 -23.33 -12.27 10.04
CA ARG A 281 -22.45 -13.39 10.37
C ARG A 281 -21.12 -13.30 9.65
N LEU A 282 -20.09 -13.83 10.29
CA LEU A 282 -18.77 -13.94 9.70
C LEU A 282 -18.76 -15.07 8.68
N ALA A 283 -18.45 -14.79 7.43
CA ALA A 283 -18.37 -15.77 6.36
C ALA A 283 -16.99 -15.79 5.70
N ARG A 284 -16.73 -16.85 4.95
CA ARG A 284 -15.58 -16.92 4.04
C ARG A 284 -15.89 -16.03 2.84
N GLY A 285 -14.96 -15.16 2.49
CA GLY A 285 -15.00 -14.40 1.24
C GLY A 285 -14.10 -15.04 0.19
N VAL A 286 -13.16 -14.28 -0.36
CA VAL A 286 -12.30 -14.73 -1.46
C VAL A 286 -11.54 -16.02 -1.11
N THR A 287 -11.64 -17.01 -1.99
CA THR A 287 -10.90 -18.27 -1.86
C THR A 287 -9.61 -18.17 -2.65
N ARG A 288 -8.48 -18.50 -2.02
CA ARG A 288 -7.18 -18.57 -2.68
C ARG A 288 -6.49 -19.92 -2.37
N PRO A 289 -5.85 -20.59 -3.34
CA PRO A 289 -5.25 -21.92 -3.14
C PRO A 289 -4.25 -21.99 -1.99
N GLN A 290 -3.53 -20.89 -1.73
CA GLN A 290 -2.51 -20.77 -0.69
C GLN A 290 -3.07 -20.52 0.72
N PHE A 291 -4.39 -20.35 0.87
CA PHE A 291 -5.02 -20.06 2.16
C PHE A 291 -6.04 -21.14 2.52
N THR A 292 -5.87 -21.79 3.68
CA THR A 292 -6.76 -22.84 4.14
C THR A 292 -7.36 -22.49 5.50
N PHE A 293 -8.68 -22.27 5.54
CA PHE A 293 -9.40 -22.12 6.79
C PHE A 293 -9.23 -23.36 7.68
N GLY A 294 -9.13 -23.16 9.00
CA GLY A 294 -8.80 -24.20 9.98
C GLY A 294 -7.29 -24.37 10.17
N ALA A 295 -6.53 -24.54 9.09
CA ALA A 295 -5.08 -24.70 9.16
C ALA A 295 -4.33 -23.36 9.32
N THR A 296 -4.70 -22.35 8.54
CA THR A 296 -4.06 -21.01 8.56
C THR A 296 -4.75 -20.07 9.55
N TRP A 297 -6.07 -20.19 9.68
CA TRP A 297 -6.85 -19.42 10.62
C TRP A 297 -8.12 -20.19 11.00
N SER A 298 -8.32 -20.37 12.30
CA SER A 298 -9.40 -21.20 12.87
C SER A 298 -10.49 -20.36 13.54
N GLY A 299 -10.69 -19.13 13.10
CA GLY A 299 -11.68 -18.26 13.71
C GLY A 299 -13.14 -18.62 13.38
N PRO A 300 -14.09 -17.92 14.00
CA PRO A 300 -15.46 -18.41 14.17
C PRO A 300 -16.37 -18.14 12.96
N ILE A 301 -16.12 -18.81 11.84
CA ILE A 301 -17.02 -18.75 10.68
C ILE A 301 -18.44 -19.17 11.09
N GLY A 302 -19.43 -18.39 10.64
CA GLY A 302 -20.84 -18.56 10.93
C GLY A 302 -21.30 -17.88 12.23
N GLN A 303 -20.42 -17.32 13.05
CA GLN A 303 -20.86 -16.60 14.26
C GLN A 303 -21.30 -15.17 13.95
N LYS A 304 -22.16 -14.61 14.81
CA LYS A 304 -22.55 -13.20 14.73
C LYS A 304 -21.35 -12.29 14.99
N VAL A 305 -21.21 -11.27 14.16
CA VAL A 305 -20.11 -10.29 14.22
C VAL A 305 -20.46 -9.22 15.24
N ASN A 306 -19.63 -9.06 16.28
CA ASN A 306 -19.85 -8.10 17.35
C ASN A 306 -19.83 -6.64 16.88
N ALA A 307 -19.05 -6.34 15.83
CA ALA A 307 -19.00 -5.01 15.25
C ALA A 307 -20.24 -4.65 14.42
N TRP A 308 -21.13 -5.60 14.10
CA TRP A 308 -22.30 -5.32 13.27
C TRP A 308 -23.38 -4.57 14.05
N SER A 309 -23.96 -3.56 13.42
CA SER A 309 -25.14 -2.84 13.89
C SER A 309 -25.96 -2.38 12.68
N PRO A 310 -27.24 -2.00 12.84
CA PRO A 310 -28.03 -1.44 11.74
C PRO A 310 -27.36 -0.23 11.08
N GLY A 311 -26.69 0.64 11.86
CA GLY A 311 -25.95 1.80 11.35
C GLY A 311 -24.66 1.46 10.59
N ARG A 312 -24.17 0.21 10.69
CA ARG A 312 -22.97 -0.28 9.98
C ARG A 312 -23.29 -1.23 8.83
N ALA A 313 -24.56 -1.56 8.62
CA ALA A 313 -24.98 -2.55 7.64
C ALA A 313 -24.49 -2.20 6.23
N ASP A 314 -24.68 -0.95 5.80
CA ASP A 314 -24.25 -0.47 4.49
C ASP A 314 -22.73 -0.49 4.33
N ALA A 315 -21.98 -0.20 5.40
CA ALA A 315 -20.52 -0.26 5.37
C ALA A 315 -20.02 -1.70 5.18
N PHE A 316 -20.60 -2.67 5.90
CA PHE A 316 -20.27 -4.08 5.74
C PHE A 316 -20.67 -4.64 4.38
N GLU A 317 -21.82 -4.20 3.86
CA GLU A 317 -22.27 -4.59 2.53
C GLU A 317 -21.35 -4.04 1.43
N ARG A 318 -20.99 -2.75 1.52
CA ARG A 318 -19.98 -2.14 0.62
C ARG A 318 -18.67 -2.91 0.66
N HIS A 319 -18.19 -3.27 1.85
CA HIS A 319 -16.98 -4.09 1.99
C HIS A 319 -17.13 -5.46 1.32
N ARG A 320 -18.25 -6.15 1.53
CA ARG A 320 -18.53 -7.46 0.92
C ARG A 320 -18.47 -7.36 -0.60
N LEU A 321 -19.17 -6.38 -1.19
CA LEU A 321 -19.23 -6.16 -2.64
C LEU A 321 -17.88 -5.79 -3.28
N LEU A 322 -16.93 -5.24 -2.51
CA LEU A 322 -15.56 -4.97 -2.99
C LEU A 322 -14.72 -6.25 -3.18
N HIS A 323 -15.17 -7.36 -2.60
CA HIS A 323 -14.43 -8.62 -2.50
C HIS A 323 -15.18 -9.84 -3.04
N GLU A 324 -16.34 -9.63 -3.69
CA GLU A 324 -17.08 -10.64 -4.46
C GLU A 324 -16.71 -10.57 -5.95
#